data_AF-A0AAW2JBS6-F1
#
_entry.id   AF-A0AAW2JBS6-F1
#
_cell.length_a   1.000
_cell.length_b   1.000
_cell.length_c   1.000
_cell.angle_alpha   90.00
_cell.angle_beta   90.00
_cell.angle_gamma   90.00
#
_symmetry.space_group_name_H-M   'P 1'
#
loop_
_entity.id
_entity.type
_entity.pdbx_description
1 polymer ?
#
loop_
_entity_poly.entity_id
_entity_poly.type
_entity_poly.pdbx_seq_one_letter_code
_entity_poly.pdbx_strand_id
1 'polypeptide(L)'
;MAGRELFLAGTRWHIGSGQTARIWLDKWLPRPLTFKVITAPNTLGVDAKVEELIDSEGGWKEELIRSVFLPMDVEIILRIDRDVGCPDSLRWHYEKNGRYSVKSAYRLMSNKAHVHLLSCPTGESSFKSASWHFIWRAAVPPKITMFAWRACRDSLPTSSNLRKRGLTTNGVCPWCGFELENLMHTLLRCHFPHLVWALSQLPWSVIASGQDDPEAWLWLLHRDLDAVEFSRALIIIWNLWGARNRLLFEGVSVSPQGLMERACSLQGLFSQATRSVLDLERAIQDFSFHVDSVGVG
;
A
#
# COMPACT_ATOMS: atom_id res chain seq x y z
N MET A 1 2.30 21.65 -12.78
CA MET A 1 2.10 20.70 -13.90
C MET A 1 1.52 19.33 -13.48
N ALA A 2 1.73 18.84 -12.24
CA ALA A 2 1.27 17.50 -11.80
C ALA A 2 -0.27 17.24 -11.82
N GLY A 3 -1.11 18.26 -11.66
CA GLY A 3 -2.57 18.07 -11.57
C GLY A 3 -3.24 17.64 -12.89
N ARG A 4 -2.76 18.15 -14.03
CA ARG A 4 -3.30 17.82 -15.37
C ARG A 4 -3.01 16.38 -15.76
N GLU A 5 -1.79 15.91 -15.48
CA GLU A 5 -1.38 14.53 -15.76
C GLU A 5 -2.16 13.53 -14.92
N LEU A 6 -2.41 13.84 -13.64
CA LEU A 6 -3.24 13.03 -12.76
C LEU A 6 -4.69 12.97 -13.23
N PHE A 7 -5.23 14.11 -13.70
CA PHE A 7 -6.57 14.15 -14.27
C PHE A 7 -6.66 13.24 -15.51
N LEU A 8 -5.74 13.38 -16.47
CA LEU A 8 -5.68 12.53 -17.68
C LEU A 8 -5.40 11.06 -17.36
N ALA A 9 -4.74 10.78 -16.24
CA ALA A 9 -4.46 9.45 -15.77
C ALA A 9 -5.70 8.70 -15.26
N GLY A 10 -6.68 9.41 -14.67
CA GLY A 10 -7.88 8.81 -14.11
C GLY A 10 -9.16 9.05 -14.91
N THR A 11 -9.07 9.76 -16.04
CA THR A 11 -10.17 9.92 -16.99
C THR A 11 -10.13 8.90 -18.12
N ARG A 12 -11.32 8.53 -18.58
CA ARG A 12 -11.57 7.75 -19.80
C ARG A 12 -12.75 8.38 -20.55
N TRP A 13 -12.86 8.10 -21.84
CA TRP A 13 -14.05 8.35 -22.62
C TRP A 13 -15.20 7.46 -22.12
N HIS A 14 -16.34 8.09 -21.91
CA HIS A 14 -17.65 7.47 -21.83
C HIS A 14 -18.28 7.60 -23.21
N ILE A 15 -18.76 6.47 -23.75
CA ILE A 15 -19.20 6.38 -25.13
C ILE A 15 -20.66 6.79 -25.22
N GLY A 16 -20.92 7.79 -26.07
CA GLY A 16 -22.26 8.12 -26.55
C GLY A 16 -22.35 7.74 -28.02
N SER A 17 -22.06 8.71 -28.89
CA SER A 17 -21.98 8.56 -30.35
C SER A 17 -20.89 7.62 -30.87
N GLY A 18 -19.75 7.50 -30.17
CA GLY A 18 -18.57 6.75 -30.62
C GLY A 18 -17.68 7.45 -31.65
N GLN A 19 -18.03 8.67 -32.09
CA GLN A 19 -17.32 9.42 -33.13
C GLN A 19 -15.98 9.99 -32.67
N THR A 20 -15.80 10.20 -31.37
CA THR A 20 -14.60 10.87 -30.84
C THR A 20 -13.54 9.86 -30.43
N ALA A 21 -13.92 8.84 -29.66
CA ALA A 21 -12.99 7.86 -29.14
C ALA A 21 -12.46 6.93 -30.25
N ARG A 22 -11.13 6.83 -30.39
CA ARG A 22 -10.49 5.81 -31.23
C ARG A 22 -10.40 4.50 -30.49
N ILE A 23 -10.75 3.41 -31.16
CA ILE A 23 -10.83 2.06 -30.60
C ILE A 23 -9.49 1.69 -29.95
N TRP A 24 -8.39 1.85 -30.67
CA TRP A 24 -7.09 1.31 -30.27
C TRP A 24 -6.24 2.27 -29.44
N LEU A 25 -6.35 3.58 -29.73
CA LEU A 25 -5.41 4.58 -29.20
C LEU A 25 -5.90 5.25 -27.92
N ASP A 26 -7.21 5.40 -27.76
CA ASP A 26 -7.80 6.19 -26.68
C ASP A 26 -8.24 5.32 -25.49
N LYS A 27 -8.40 5.98 -24.33
CA LYS A 27 -8.83 5.35 -23.08
C LYS A 27 -10.35 5.36 -23.02
N TRP A 28 -11.01 4.22 -23.23
CA TRP A 28 -12.47 4.17 -23.18
C TRP A 28 -13.04 2.92 -22.46
N LEU A 29 -12.24 1.89 -22.23
CA LEU A 29 -12.66 0.70 -21.48
C LEU A 29 -12.57 0.95 -19.97
N PRO A 30 -13.56 0.54 -19.16
CA PRO A 30 -13.51 0.63 -17.69
C PRO A 30 -12.60 -0.44 -17.04
N ARG A 31 -11.35 -0.58 -17.52
CA ARG A 31 -10.35 -1.53 -17.01
C ARG A 31 -9.37 -0.85 -16.03
N PRO A 32 -9.07 -1.40 -14.84
CA PRO A 32 -8.36 -0.70 -13.76
C PRO A 32 -6.90 -0.25 -14.03
N LEU A 33 -6.29 -0.67 -15.15
CA LEU A 33 -4.86 -0.46 -15.41
C LEU A 33 -4.62 0.60 -16.49
N THR A 34 -5.11 0.37 -17.70
CA THR A 34 -4.78 1.21 -18.87
C THR A 34 -5.97 1.99 -19.41
N PHE A 35 -7.20 1.54 -19.11
CA PHE A 35 -8.45 1.95 -19.80
C PHE A 35 -8.45 1.74 -21.33
N LYS A 36 -7.45 1.04 -21.87
CA LYS A 36 -7.31 0.78 -23.30
C LYS A 36 -7.66 -0.66 -23.63
N VAL A 37 -8.00 -0.88 -24.89
CA VAL A 37 -8.09 -2.21 -25.49
C VAL A 37 -6.73 -2.92 -25.37
N ILE A 38 -6.75 -4.20 -25.01
CA ILE A 38 -5.53 -5.03 -24.93
C ILE A 38 -5.27 -5.70 -26.28
N THR A 39 -6.35 -6.07 -26.97
CA THR A 39 -6.29 -6.61 -28.34
C THR A 39 -5.46 -5.69 -29.23
N ALA A 40 -4.46 -6.27 -29.89
CA ALA A 40 -3.66 -5.53 -30.86
C ALA A 40 -4.52 -5.15 -32.09
N PRO A 41 -4.30 -3.98 -32.69
CA PRO A 41 -4.99 -3.60 -33.93
C PRO A 41 -4.81 -4.68 -35.00
N ASN A 42 -5.92 -5.13 -35.59
CA ASN A 42 -5.94 -6.24 -36.54
C ASN A 42 -6.78 -5.92 -37.79
N THR A 43 -8.09 -6.08 -37.68
CA THR A 43 -9.08 -6.08 -38.76
C THR A 43 -9.60 -4.67 -39.06
N LEU A 44 -9.68 -3.81 -38.05
CA LEU A 44 -10.07 -2.41 -38.21
C LEU A 44 -8.82 -1.52 -38.31
N GLY A 45 -8.97 -0.36 -38.97
CA GLY A 45 -7.89 0.62 -39.10
C GLY A 45 -7.38 1.11 -37.74
N VAL A 46 -6.12 1.54 -37.68
CA VAL A 46 -5.48 2.00 -36.42
C VAL A 46 -6.17 3.24 -35.84
N ASP A 47 -6.77 4.07 -36.68
CA ASP A 47 -7.55 5.25 -36.27
C ASP A 47 -9.07 5.01 -36.24
N ALA A 48 -9.51 3.75 -36.36
CA ALA A 48 -10.92 3.37 -36.32
C ALA A 48 -11.62 3.91 -35.06
N LYS A 49 -12.85 4.39 -35.25
CA LYS A 49 -13.66 5.03 -34.21
C LYS A 49 -14.61 4.04 -33.57
N VAL A 50 -14.96 4.26 -32.30
CA VAL A 50 -15.87 3.37 -31.58
C VAL A 50 -17.25 3.27 -32.24
N GLU A 51 -17.66 4.28 -33.02
CA GLU A 51 -18.88 4.23 -33.85
C GLU A 51 -18.94 3.04 -34.82
N GLU A 52 -17.80 2.52 -35.27
CA GLU A 52 -17.78 1.37 -36.18
C GLU A 52 -18.32 0.11 -35.49
N LEU A 53 -18.20 0.03 -34.17
CA LEU A 53 -18.68 -1.05 -33.32
C LEU A 53 -20.17 -0.90 -32.95
N ILE A 54 -20.83 0.17 -33.43
CA ILE A 54 -22.17 0.59 -33.02
C ILE A 54 -23.14 0.38 -34.19
N ASP A 55 -24.31 -0.17 -33.93
CA ASP A 55 -25.40 -0.31 -34.92
C ASP A 55 -26.24 0.97 -35.04
N SER A 56 -27.17 0.98 -36.01
CA SER A 56 -28.07 2.11 -36.25
C SER A 56 -29.07 2.39 -35.13
N GLU A 57 -29.32 1.40 -34.27
CA GLU A 57 -30.26 1.50 -33.14
C GLU A 57 -29.56 1.99 -31.85
N GLY A 58 -28.24 2.17 -31.89
CA GLY A 58 -27.44 2.57 -30.75
C GLY A 58 -27.01 1.40 -29.87
N GLY A 59 -27.17 0.16 -30.34
CA GLY A 59 -26.62 -1.05 -29.74
C GLY A 59 -25.17 -1.31 -30.16
N TRP A 60 -24.59 -2.35 -29.57
CA TRP A 60 -23.25 -2.85 -29.92
C TRP A 60 -23.38 -3.92 -31.01
N LYS A 61 -22.56 -3.85 -32.07
CA LYS A 61 -22.43 -4.90 -33.09
C LYS A 61 -21.69 -6.11 -32.50
N GLU A 62 -22.41 -6.91 -31.73
CA GLU A 62 -21.85 -7.99 -30.93
C GLU A 62 -21.03 -8.99 -31.76
N GLU A 63 -21.53 -9.37 -32.93
CA GLU A 63 -20.87 -10.34 -33.82
C GLU A 63 -19.52 -9.81 -34.33
N LEU A 64 -19.49 -8.53 -34.74
CA LEU A 64 -18.25 -7.85 -35.13
C LEU A 64 -17.28 -7.77 -33.96
N ILE A 65 -17.75 -7.37 -32.78
CA ILE A 65 -16.92 -7.24 -31.57
C ILE A 65 -16.29 -8.60 -31.21
N ARG A 66 -17.06 -9.70 -31.26
CA ARG A 66 -16.54 -11.05 -31.00
C ARG A 66 -15.52 -11.52 -32.02
N SER A 67 -15.60 -11.04 -33.26
CA SER A 67 -14.63 -11.38 -34.32
C SER A 67 -13.33 -10.55 -34.25
N VAL A 68 -13.40 -9.32 -33.73
CA VAL A 68 -12.28 -8.36 -33.73
C VAL A 68 -11.48 -8.43 -32.43
N PHE A 69 -12.14 -8.58 -31.27
CA PHE A 69 -11.51 -8.43 -29.96
C PHE A 69 -11.21 -9.76 -29.26
N LEU A 70 -10.18 -9.79 -28.44
CA LEU A 70 -9.93 -10.89 -27.50
C LEU A 70 -11.11 -11.04 -26.52
N PRO A 71 -11.42 -12.26 -26.05
CA PRO A 71 -12.57 -12.51 -25.18
C PRO A 71 -12.65 -11.59 -23.94
N MET A 72 -11.50 -11.23 -23.37
CA MET A 72 -11.39 -10.34 -22.21
C MET A 72 -11.77 -8.89 -22.50
N ASP A 73 -11.63 -8.44 -23.75
CA ASP A 73 -12.06 -7.10 -24.17
C ASP A 73 -13.53 -7.14 -24.59
N VAL A 74 -13.99 -8.20 -25.27
CA VAL A 74 -15.39 -8.43 -25.61
C VAL A 74 -16.30 -8.33 -24.39
N GLU A 75 -15.97 -9.06 -23.31
CA GLU A 75 -16.75 -9.07 -22.08
C GLU A 75 -16.90 -7.67 -21.47
N ILE A 76 -15.87 -6.83 -21.59
CA ILE A 76 -15.89 -5.48 -21.06
C ILE A 76 -16.68 -4.55 -21.98
N ILE A 77 -16.44 -4.60 -23.29
CA ILE A 77 -17.10 -3.72 -24.26
C ILE A 77 -18.62 -3.90 -24.19
N LEU A 78 -19.09 -5.15 -24.19
CA LEU A 78 -20.52 -5.47 -24.15
C LEU A 78 -21.20 -5.09 -22.82
N ARG A 79 -20.43 -4.87 -21.74
CA ARG A 79 -20.95 -4.39 -20.45
C ARG A 79 -20.98 -2.86 -20.32
N ILE A 80 -20.48 -2.13 -21.31
CA ILE A 80 -20.49 -0.66 -21.27
C ILE A 80 -21.90 -0.16 -21.58
N ASP A 81 -22.54 0.41 -20.57
CA ASP A 81 -23.73 1.24 -20.76
C ASP A 81 -23.35 2.52 -21.49
N ARG A 82 -24.11 2.83 -22.55
CA ARG A 82 -23.86 4.00 -23.43
C ARG A 82 -24.91 5.07 -23.25
N ASP A 83 -24.50 6.33 -23.41
CA ASP A 83 -25.42 7.47 -23.47
C ASP A 83 -25.91 7.65 -24.92
N VAL A 84 -26.89 6.84 -25.36
CA VAL A 84 -27.42 6.88 -26.74
C VAL A 84 -27.95 8.28 -27.07
N GLY A 85 -27.56 8.82 -28.23
CA GLY A 85 -27.94 10.17 -28.67
C GLY A 85 -27.12 11.32 -28.08
N CYS A 86 -26.14 11.04 -27.21
CA CYS A 86 -25.23 12.05 -26.65
C CYS A 86 -23.83 11.98 -27.30
N PRO A 87 -23.05 13.08 -27.30
CA PRO A 87 -21.66 13.04 -27.70
C PRO A 87 -20.80 12.27 -26.69
N ASP A 88 -19.64 11.79 -27.13
CA ASP A 88 -18.67 11.16 -26.23
C ASP A 88 -18.17 12.18 -25.20
N SER A 89 -17.97 11.74 -23.96
CA SER A 89 -17.57 12.62 -22.86
C SER A 89 -16.46 12.04 -22.02
N LEU A 90 -15.58 12.88 -21.46
CA LEU A 90 -14.58 12.42 -20.50
C LEU A 90 -15.24 12.25 -19.12
N ARG A 91 -15.17 11.04 -18.57
CA ARG A 91 -15.62 10.74 -17.21
C ARG A 91 -14.44 10.31 -16.33
N TRP A 92 -14.50 10.75 -15.08
CA TRP A 92 -13.59 10.31 -14.04
C TRP A 92 -13.96 8.90 -13.60
N HIS A 93 -13.03 7.95 -13.71
CA HIS A 93 -13.33 6.53 -13.52
C HIS A 93 -13.56 6.16 -12.04
N TYR A 94 -12.95 6.88 -11.09
CA TYR A 94 -12.92 6.48 -9.68
C TYR A 94 -14.11 6.97 -8.84
N GLU A 95 -15.13 7.56 -9.46
CA GLU A 95 -16.37 7.97 -8.81
C GLU A 95 -17.57 7.50 -9.62
N LYS A 96 -18.60 6.96 -8.95
CA LYS A 96 -19.78 6.37 -9.63
C LYS A 96 -20.54 7.37 -10.50
N ASN A 97 -20.52 8.65 -10.13
CA ASN A 97 -21.17 9.73 -10.87
C ASN A 97 -20.30 10.27 -12.03
N GLY A 98 -19.11 9.71 -12.26
CA GLY A 98 -18.19 10.15 -13.30
C GLY A 98 -17.55 11.52 -13.07
N ARG A 99 -17.81 12.17 -11.92
CA ARG A 99 -17.28 13.49 -11.59
C ARG A 99 -15.94 13.39 -10.88
N TYR A 100 -15.03 14.30 -11.20
CA TYR A 100 -13.75 14.39 -10.54
C TYR A 100 -13.92 14.78 -9.06
N SER A 101 -13.20 14.10 -8.16
CA SER A 101 -13.08 14.50 -6.76
C SER A 101 -11.62 14.53 -6.35
N VAL A 102 -11.21 15.57 -5.61
CA VAL A 102 -9.83 15.68 -5.09
C VAL A 102 -9.47 14.46 -4.23
N LYS A 103 -10.45 13.92 -3.49
CA LYS A 103 -10.31 12.72 -2.66
C LYS A 103 -9.94 11.48 -3.48
N SER A 104 -10.64 11.21 -4.58
CA SER A 104 -10.35 10.06 -5.44
C SER A 104 -9.10 10.27 -6.29
N ALA A 105 -8.80 11.51 -6.69
CA ALA A 105 -7.56 11.86 -7.37
C ALA A 105 -6.33 11.66 -6.46
N TYR A 106 -6.43 12.06 -5.19
CA TYR A 106 -5.39 11.81 -4.21
C TYR A 106 -5.17 10.30 -4.01
N ARG A 107 -6.25 9.51 -3.90
CA ARG A 107 -6.16 8.04 -3.86
C ARG A 107 -5.49 7.46 -5.11
N LEU A 108 -5.82 7.96 -6.30
CA LEU A 108 -5.17 7.55 -7.54
C LEU A 108 -3.68 7.85 -7.52
N MET A 109 -3.29 9.04 -7.04
CA MET A 109 -1.89 9.44 -6.93
C MET A 109 -1.13 8.53 -5.96
N SER A 110 -1.70 8.25 -4.79
CA SER A 110 -1.13 7.29 -3.85
C SER A 110 -1.00 5.90 -4.48
N ASN A 111 -2.03 5.42 -5.18
CA ASN A 111 -2.00 4.10 -5.82
C ASN A 111 -1.01 4.03 -7.01
N LYS A 112 -0.85 5.09 -7.81
CA LYS A 112 0.11 5.11 -8.93
C LYS A 112 1.56 5.04 -8.47
N ALA A 113 1.87 5.58 -7.29
CA ALA A 113 3.18 5.37 -6.66
C ALA A 113 3.43 3.88 -6.33
N HIS A 114 2.38 3.09 -6.10
CA HIS A 114 2.45 1.63 -5.88
C HIS A 114 2.32 0.78 -7.15
N VAL A 115 1.68 1.27 -8.24
CA VAL A 115 1.50 0.49 -9.49
C VAL A 115 2.82 0.24 -10.23
N HIS A 116 3.88 1.02 -9.97
CA HIS A 116 5.21 0.72 -10.51
C HIS A 116 5.86 -0.53 -9.88
N LEU A 117 5.25 -1.13 -8.85
CA LEU A 117 5.80 -2.26 -8.07
C LEU A 117 5.02 -3.58 -8.22
N LEU A 118 3.94 -3.64 -9.01
CA LEU A 118 3.02 -4.79 -9.04
C LEU A 118 2.88 -5.48 -10.40
N SER A 119 3.96 -5.62 -11.16
CA SER A 119 4.02 -6.52 -12.32
C SER A 119 4.23 -7.97 -11.88
N CYS A 120 3.23 -8.58 -11.24
CA CYS A 120 3.15 -10.03 -11.10
C CYS A 120 1.67 -10.48 -11.15
N PRO A 121 1.25 -11.23 -12.19
CA PRO A 121 -0.11 -11.74 -12.29
C PRO A 121 -0.17 -13.14 -11.69
N THR A 122 -0.38 -13.22 -10.39
CA THR A 122 -0.99 -14.40 -9.78
C THR A 122 -2.13 -13.92 -8.92
N GLY A 123 -3.33 -14.41 -9.26
CA GLY A 123 -4.59 -13.99 -8.70
C GLY A 123 -4.62 -14.16 -7.19
N GLU A 124 -4.39 -13.04 -6.50
CA GLU A 124 -4.91 -12.70 -5.18
C GLU A 124 -4.35 -11.32 -4.84
N SER A 125 -4.94 -10.26 -5.37
CA SER A 125 -4.85 -9.00 -4.67
C SER A 125 -5.94 -8.04 -5.11
N SER A 126 -6.53 -7.42 -4.11
CA SER A 126 -6.89 -6.04 -4.26
C SER A 126 -6.29 -5.33 -3.05
N PHE A 127 -4.98 -5.08 -3.11
CA PHE A 127 -4.27 -4.07 -2.33
C PHE A 127 -4.95 -2.71 -2.64
N LYS A 128 -6.07 -2.46 -1.97
CA LYS A 128 -6.90 -1.27 -2.15
C LYS A 128 -7.18 -0.72 -0.77
N SER A 129 -6.61 0.46 -0.50
CA SER A 129 -6.67 1.18 0.78
C SER A 129 -5.95 0.42 1.90
N ALA A 130 -4.68 0.77 2.14
CA ALA A 130 -3.95 0.39 3.35
C ALA A 130 -4.72 0.86 4.59
N SER A 131 -5.63 0.01 5.03
CA SER A 131 -6.09 0.07 6.38
C SER A 131 -4.89 -0.36 7.21
N TRP A 132 -4.23 0.60 7.84
CA TRP A 132 -3.13 0.36 8.79
C TRP A 132 -3.57 -0.47 10.01
N HIS A 133 -4.74 -1.11 9.95
CA HIS A 133 -5.29 -2.00 10.97
C HIS A 133 -4.28 -3.06 11.38
N PHE A 134 -3.46 -3.58 10.46
CA PHE A 134 -2.42 -4.52 10.84
C PHE A 134 -1.37 -3.92 11.80
N ILE A 135 -1.02 -2.64 11.63
CA ILE A 135 -0.14 -1.90 12.54
C ILE A 135 -0.86 -1.64 13.87
N TRP A 136 -2.11 -1.16 13.79
CA TRP A 136 -2.89 -0.80 14.98
C TRP A 136 -3.32 -2.00 15.84
N ARG A 137 -3.41 -3.20 15.24
CA ARG A 137 -3.75 -4.46 15.94
C ARG A 137 -2.52 -5.23 16.42
N ALA A 138 -1.31 -4.78 16.10
CA ALA A 138 -0.10 -5.44 16.56
C ALA A 138 0.00 -5.43 18.09
N ALA A 139 0.44 -6.54 18.68
CA ALA A 139 0.61 -6.68 20.13
C ALA A 139 1.91 -6.01 20.59
N VAL A 140 1.97 -4.68 20.45
CA VAL A 140 3.11 -3.84 20.85
C VAL A 140 2.61 -2.55 21.51
N PRO A 141 3.44 -1.86 22.32
CA PRO A 141 3.08 -0.57 22.91
C PRO A 141 2.61 0.46 21.86
N PRO A 142 1.61 1.32 22.17
CA PRO A 142 1.07 2.32 21.23
C PRO A 142 2.12 3.28 20.62
N LYS A 143 3.21 3.54 21.33
CA LYS A 143 4.33 4.33 20.79
C LYS A 143 5.02 3.65 19.60
N ILE A 144 5.06 2.31 19.59
CA ILE A 144 5.65 1.52 18.51
C ILE A 144 4.70 1.45 17.31
N THR A 145 3.39 1.34 17.53
CA THR A 145 2.41 1.39 16.41
C THR A 145 2.42 2.77 15.74
N MET A 146 2.47 3.85 16.53
CA MET A 146 2.64 5.21 16.02
C MET A 146 3.95 5.38 15.22
N PHE A 147 5.05 4.82 15.73
CA PHE A 147 6.32 4.82 15.00
C PHE A 147 6.24 4.05 13.68
N ALA A 148 5.70 2.83 13.68
CA ALA A 148 5.55 2.00 12.49
C ALA A 148 4.69 2.70 11.42
N TRP A 149 3.60 3.35 11.83
CA TRP A 149 2.79 4.16 10.92
C TRP A 149 3.59 5.34 10.33
N ARG A 150 4.38 6.05 11.16
CA ARG A 150 5.26 7.13 10.66
C ARG A 150 6.36 6.61 9.73
N ALA A 151 6.86 5.39 9.97
CA ALA A 151 7.83 4.70 9.14
C ALA A 151 7.25 4.37 7.76
N CYS A 152 6.04 3.78 7.70
CA CYS A 152 5.36 3.51 6.43
C CYS A 152 5.10 4.78 5.61
N ARG A 153 4.88 5.91 6.28
CA ARG A 153 4.70 7.22 5.61
C ARG A 153 6.00 7.90 5.18
N ASP A 154 7.15 7.24 5.31
CA ASP A 154 8.50 7.80 5.11
C ASP A 154 8.64 9.19 5.76
N SER A 155 8.06 9.35 6.96
CA SER A 155 7.93 10.66 7.63
C SER A 155 8.96 10.90 8.74
N LEU A 156 9.75 9.87 9.04
CA LEU A 156 10.80 9.89 10.05
C LEU A 156 11.98 10.77 9.60
N PRO A 157 12.68 11.45 10.53
CA PRO A 157 13.77 12.37 10.25
C PRO A 157 15.09 11.65 9.90
N THR A 158 15.10 10.91 8.79
CA THR A 158 16.33 10.42 8.15
C THR A 158 17.02 11.58 7.43
N SER A 159 18.33 11.49 7.19
CA SER A 159 19.05 12.55 6.47
C SER A 159 18.45 12.83 5.09
N SER A 160 18.00 11.77 4.38
CA SER A 160 17.26 11.90 3.12
C SER A 160 15.98 12.73 3.28
N ASN A 161 15.18 12.48 4.31
CA ASN A 161 13.92 13.20 4.53
C ASN A 161 14.13 14.62 5.04
N LEU A 162 15.19 14.87 5.82
CA LEU A 162 15.58 16.21 6.24
C LEU A 162 16.04 17.05 5.05
N ARG A 163 16.80 16.46 4.12
CA ARG A 163 17.19 17.11 2.85
C ARG A 163 15.99 17.44 1.96
N LYS A 164 15.02 16.52 1.83
CA LYS A 164 13.75 16.79 1.13
C LYS A 164 13.00 18.00 1.72
N ARG A 165 13.20 18.30 3.01
CA ARG A 165 12.62 19.46 3.72
C ARG A 165 13.52 20.70 3.72
N GLY A 166 14.63 20.70 2.97
CA GLY A 166 15.53 21.84 2.84
C GLY A 166 16.55 22.00 3.97
N LEU A 167 16.73 20.99 4.84
CA LEU A 167 17.74 21.03 5.89
C LEU A 167 19.09 20.48 5.41
N THR A 168 20.17 21.20 5.72
CA THR A 168 21.54 20.76 5.43
C THR A 168 21.94 19.66 6.41
N THR A 169 22.31 18.49 5.89
CA THR A 169 22.79 17.35 6.67
C THR A 169 24.01 16.74 6.00
N ASN A 170 24.89 16.12 6.81
CA ASN A 170 26.04 15.33 6.33
C ASN A 170 25.59 14.16 5.44
N GLY A 171 24.30 13.79 5.46
CA GLY A 171 23.68 12.88 4.50
C GLY A 171 23.97 11.40 4.74
N VAL A 172 25.14 11.07 5.30
CA VAL A 172 25.61 9.70 5.50
C VAL A 172 25.01 9.05 6.76
N CYS A 173 24.85 7.74 6.71
CA CYS A 173 24.38 6.94 7.84
C CYS A 173 25.39 6.97 9.00
N PRO A 174 24.95 7.17 10.26
CA PRO A 174 25.86 7.28 11.40
C PRO A 174 26.59 5.97 11.75
N TRP A 175 26.11 4.81 11.28
CA TRP A 175 26.77 3.53 11.54
C TRP A 175 27.79 3.14 10.49
N CYS A 176 27.50 3.35 9.21
CA CYS A 176 28.41 2.95 8.14
C CYS A 176 29.31 4.10 7.69
N GLY A 177 28.86 5.36 7.75
CA GLY A 177 29.63 6.52 7.29
C GLY A 177 29.80 6.61 5.77
N PHE A 178 29.31 5.65 4.99
CA PHE A 178 29.53 5.56 3.55
C PHE A 178 28.27 5.83 2.71
N GLU A 179 27.15 5.18 3.05
CA GLU A 179 25.90 5.31 2.29
C GLU A 179 25.01 6.45 2.80
N LEU A 180 24.22 7.02 1.88
CA LEU A 180 23.20 8.01 2.22
C LEU A 180 22.12 7.40 3.12
N GLU A 181 21.81 8.08 4.20
CA GLU A 181 20.85 7.62 5.18
C GLU A 181 19.42 7.79 4.67
N ASN A 182 18.78 6.66 4.35
CA ASN A 182 17.34 6.52 4.16
C ASN A 182 16.79 5.48 5.13
N LEU A 183 15.46 5.41 5.26
CA LEU A 183 14.82 4.59 6.28
C LEU A 183 15.16 3.10 6.13
N MET A 184 15.11 2.58 4.90
CA MET A 184 15.41 1.17 4.61
C MET A 184 16.89 0.85 4.83
N HIS A 185 17.80 1.78 4.58
CA HIS A 185 19.20 1.62 4.96
C HIS A 185 19.35 1.55 6.48
N THR A 186 18.73 2.47 7.22
CA THR A 186 18.80 2.52 8.69
C THR A 186 18.14 1.31 9.36
N LEU A 187 17.09 0.73 8.80
CA LEU A 187 16.34 -0.36 9.45
C LEU A 187 16.69 -1.76 8.93
N LEU A 188 17.27 -1.88 7.73
CA LEU A 188 17.47 -3.18 7.09
C LEU A 188 18.86 -3.33 6.46
N ARG A 189 19.28 -2.43 5.56
CA ARG A 189 20.43 -2.67 4.67
C ARG A 189 21.80 -2.36 5.29
N CYS A 190 21.86 -1.47 6.28
CA CYS A 190 23.12 -1.13 6.93
C CYS A 190 23.69 -2.34 7.67
N HIS A 191 25.03 -2.40 7.79
CA HIS A 191 25.75 -3.49 8.47
C HIS A 191 25.22 -3.76 9.89
N PHE A 192 24.95 -2.70 10.65
CA PHE A 192 24.49 -2.81 12.03
C PHE A 192 23.10 -3.46 12.16
N PRO A 193 22.04 -2.98 11.47
CA PRO A 193 20.77 -3.70 11.36
C PRO A 193 20.91 -5.14 10.89
N HIS A 194 21.76 -5.42 9.91
CA HIS A 194 21.97 -6.79 9.41
C HIS A 194 22.45 -7.74 10.52
N LEU A 195 23.39 -7.29 11.36
CA LEU A 195 23.84 -8.06 12.53
C LEU A 195 22.72 -8.26 13.56
N VAL A 196 21.88 -7.25 13.78
CA VAL A 196 20.73 -7.35 14.70
C VAL A 196 19.70 -8.34 14.18
N TRP A 197 19.37 -8.31 12.90
CA TRP A 197 18.43 -9.25 12.28
C TRP A 197 18.93 -10.68 12.32
N ALA A 198 20.24 -10.90 12.13
CA ALA A 198 20.85 -12.22 12.28
C ALA A 198 20.66 -12.82 13.70
N LEU A 199 20.55 -11.97 14.73
CA LEU A 199 20.30 -12.38 16.12
C LEU A 199 18.80 -12.56 16.46
N SER A 200 17.88 -12.12 15.59
CA SER A 200 16.45 -12.02 15.89
C SER A 200 15.70 -13.36 15.88
N GLN A 201 16.31 -14.39 15.30
CA GLN A 201 15.71 -15.70 15.01
C GLN A 201 14.51 -15.65 14.05
N LEU A 202 14.27 -14.50 13.39
CA LEU A 202 13.22 -14.37 12.37
C LEU A 202 13.73 -14.86 11.01
N PRO A 203 12.84 -15.37 10.12
CA PRO A 203 13.22 -15.83 8.79
C PRO A 203 13.86 -14.71 7.97
N TRP A 204 15.17 -14.82 7.69
CA TRP A 204 15.89 -13.79 6.93
C TRP A 204 15.30 -13.54 5.54
N SER A 205 14.76 -14.57 4.88
CA SER A 205 14.07 -14.45 3.58
C SER A 205 12.89 -13.46 3.62
N VAL A 206 12.17 -13.42 4.74
CA VAL A 206 11.05 -12.49 4.95
C VAL A 206 11.56 -11.11 5.32
N ILE A 207 12.57 -11.01 6.20
CA ILE A 207 13.17 -9.73 6.58
C ILE A 207 13.80 -9.01 5.38
N ALA A 208 14.56 -9.74 4.56
CA ALA A 208 15.25 -9.24 3.38
C ALA A 208 14.32 -8.99 2.19
N SER A 209 13.02 -9.30 2.28
CA SER A 209 12.03 -8.95 1.25
C SER A 209 11.82 -7.45 1.10
N GLY A 210 12.30 -6.66 2.08
CA GLY A 210 12.22 -5.21 2.07
C GLY A 210 13.05 -4.57 0.95
N GLN A 211 12.33 -3.96 0.00
CA GLN A 211 12.91 -3.11 -1.04
C GLN A 211 13.07 -1.66 -0.52
N ASP A 212 12.96 -0.66 -1.39
CA ASP A 212 13.03 0.77 -1.00
C ASP A 212 11.71 1.34 -0.43
N ASP A 213 10.62 0.56 -0.37
CA ASP A 213 9.31 0.99 0.15
C ASP A 213 9.03 0.43 1.57
N PRO A 214 9.04 1.30 2.61
CA PRO A 214 8.76 0.90 3.99
C PRO A 214 7.34 0.36 4.21
N GLU A 215 6.34 0.86 3.48
CA GLU A 215 4.95 0.40 3.63
C GLU A 215 4.79 -1.03 3.12
N ALA A 216 5.24 -1.28 1.89
CA ALA A 216 5.24 -2.63 1.31
C ALA A 216 6.04 -3.61 2.17
N TRP A 217 7.20 -3.19 2.70
CA TRP A 217 8.01 -4.04 3.58
C TRP A 217 7.26 -4.43 4.85
N LEU A 218 6.68 -3.47 5.58
CA LEU A 218 5.93 -3.78 6.81
C LEU A 218 4.71 -4.65 6.55
N TRP A 219 4.07 -4.51 5.38
CA TRP A 219 2.97 -5.38 4.98
C TRP A 219 3.43 -6.82 4.69
N LEU A 220 4.56 -7.00 4.00
CA LEU A 220 5.14 -8.32 3.75
C LEU A 220 5.52 -9.02 5.07
N LEU A 221 6.13 -8.27 6.01
CA LEU A 221 6.41 -8.77 7.35
C LEU A 221 5.13 -9.23 8.06
N HIS A 222 4.03 -8.48 7.93
CA HIS A 222 2.74 -8.87 8.53
C HIS A 222 2.12 -10.11 7.89
N ARG A 223 2.25 -10.25 6.56
CA ARG A 223 1.68 -11.37 5.80
C ARG A 223 2.42 -12.68 6.08
N ASP A 224 3.75 -12.62 6.15
CA ASP A 224 4.61 -13.80 6.12
C ASP A 224 5.16 -14.20 7.50
N LEU A 225 4.98 -13.37 8.52
CA LEU A 225 5.30 -13.69 9.92
C LEU A 225 4.03 -13.92 10.73
N ASP A 226 4.12 -14.76 11.76
CA ASP A 226 3.03 -14.87 12.73
C ASP A 226 2.87 -13.58 13.58
N ALA A 227 1.80 -13.49 14.37
CA ALA A 227 1.51 -12.28 15.15
C ALA A 227 2.59 -11.93 16.19
N VAL A 228 3.27 -12.93 16.76
CA VAL A 228 4.32 -12.76 17.78
C VAL A 228 5.62 -12.34 17.11
N GLU A 229 5.97 -12.97 16.00
CA GLU A 229 7.11 -12.66 15.14
C GLU A 229 6.99 -11.25 14.54
N PHE A 230 5.81 -10.89 14.02
CA PHE A 230 5.54 -9.55 13.52
C PHE A 230 5.69 -8.50 14.63
N SER A 231 5.15 -8.77 15.82
CA SER A 231 5.32 -7.88 16.98
C SER A 231 6.79 -7.74 17.38
N ARG A 232 7.56 -8.83 17.34
CA ARG A 232 9.02 -8.81 17.55
C ARG A 232 9.72 -7.95 16.50
N ALA A 233 9.37 -8.11 15.22
CA ALA A 233 9.94 -7.32 14.13
C ALA A 233 9.69 -5.82 14.34
N LEU A 234 8.46 -5.42 14.72
CA LEU A 234 8.12 -4.03 15.04
C LEU A 234 8.93 -3.48 16.24
N ILE A 235 9.15 -4.31 17.26
CA ILE A 235 9.97 -3.94 18.42
C ILE A 235 11.45 -3.77 18.03
N ILE A 236 11.97 -4.61 17.14
CA ILE A 236 13.35 -4.52 16.63
C ILE A 236 13.55 -3.23 15.84
N ILE A 237 12.68 -2.93 14.87
CA ILE A 237 12.80 -1.68 14.08
C ILE A 237 12.70 -0.42 14.95
N TRP A 238 11.87 -0.45 16.00
CA TRP A 238 11.78 0.63 16.98
C TRP A 238 13.09 0.81 17.74
N ASN A 239 13.70 -0.29 18.21
CA ASN A 239 14.97 -0.24 18.93
C ASN A 239 16.14 0.16 18.02
N LEU A 240 16.16 -0.26 16.76
CA LEU A 240 17.12 0.20 15.75
C LEU A 240 17.02 1.71 15.58
N TRP A 241 15.82 2.24 15.38
CA TRP A 241 15.61 3.68 15.28
C TRP A 241 16.08 4.43 16.53
N GLY A 242 15.77 3.93 17.72
CA GLY A 242 16.22 4.50 18.98
C GLY A 242 17.75 4.45 19.14
N ALA A 243 18.39 3.34 18.77
CA ALA A 243 19.84 3.18 18.81
C ALA A 243 20.55 4.14 17.85
N ARG A 244 20.01 4.31 16.64
CA ARG A 244 20.48 5.32 15.68
C ARG A 244 20.42 6.72 16.27
N ASN A 245 19.30 7.08 16.91
CA ASN A 245 19.13 8.43 17.46
C ASN A 245 20.09 8.71 18.62
N ARG A 246 20.29 7.76 19.53
CA ARG A 246 21.28 7.92 20.60
C ARG A 246 22.70 8.04 20.06
N LEU A 247 23.05 7.27 19.03
CA LEU A 247 24.35 7.43 18.39
C LEU A 247 24.51 8.83 17.78
N LEU A 248 23.49 9.32 17.08
CA LEU A 248 23.56 10.62 16.40
C LEU A 248 23.58 11.81 17.37
N PHE A 249 22.77 11.78 18.43
CA PHE A 249 22.56 12.94 19.31
C PHE A 249 23.36 12.87 20.63
N GLU A 250 23.67 11.67 21.11
CA GLU A 250 24.34 11.45 22.40
C GLU A 250 25.73 10.80 22.24
N GLY A 251 26.10 10.36 21.03
CA GLY A 251 27.35 9.64 20.77
C GLY A 251 27.40 8.23 21.38
N VAL A 252 26.27 7.70 21.86
CA VAL A 252 26.22 6.41 22.55
C VAL A 252 25.97 5.28 21.56
N SER A 253 26.98 4.45 21.33
CA SER A 253 26.85 3.20 20.58
C SER A 253 26.28 2.07 21.44
N VAL A 254 25.55 1.14 20.83
CA VAL A 254 25.10 -0.09 21.51
C VAL A 254 25.46 -1.30 20.66
N SER A 255 25.82 -2.42 21.30
CA SER A 255 26.07 -3.67 20.61
C SER A 255 24.77 -4.27 20.02
N PRO A 256 24.87 -5.08 18.94
CA PRO A 256 23.72 -5.82 18.41
C PRO A 256 23.05 -6.71 19.46
N GLN A 257 23.84 -7.37 20.32
CA GLN A 257 23.36 -8.20 21.42
C GLN A 257 22.57 -7.37 22.44
N GLY A 258 23.11 -6.24 22.89
CA GLY A 258 22.43 -5.36 23.86
C GLY A 258 21.16 -4.72 23.27
N LEU A 259 21.08 -4.54 21.95
CA LEU A 259 19.83 -4.14 21.29
C LEU A 259 18.81 -5.28 21.32
N MET A 260 19.22 -6.50 20.98
CA MET A 260 18.34 -7.67 20.99
C MET A 260 17.83 -8.00 22.39
N GLU A 261 18.68 -7.93 23.42
CA GLU A 261 18.28 -8.09 24.82
C GLU A 261 17.17 -7.11 25.19
N ARG A 262 17.32 -5.82 24.85
CA ARG A 262 16.28 -4.81 25.10
C ARG A 262 15.00 -5.05 24.32
N ALA A 263 15.10 -5.54 23.08
CA ALA A 263 13.94 -5.92 22.28
C ALA A 263 13.18 -7.09 22.95
N CYS A 264 13.89 -8.15 23.37
CA CYS A 264 13.33 -9.29 24.09
C CYS A 264 12.70 -8.87 25.43
N SER A 265 13.38 -8.06 26.23
CA SER A 265 12.84 -7.54 27.48
C SER A 265 11.56 -6.73 27.26
N LEU A 266 11.53 -5.86 26.24
CA LEU A 266 10.34 -5.07 25.93
C LEU A 266 9.17 -5.95 25.47
N GLN A 267 9.43 -6.97 24.66
CA GLN A 267 8.42 -7.94 24.23
C GLN A 267 7.85 -8.71 25.42
N GLY A 268 8.71 -9.16 26.34
CA GLY A 268 8.32 -9.87 27.57
C GLY A 268 7.46 -9.02 28.50
N LEU A 269 7.92 -7.79 28.80
CA LEU A 269 7.19 -6.85 29.65
C LEU A 269 5.80 -6.52 29.08
N PHE A 270 5.70 -6.27 27.77
CA PHE A 270 4.41 -5.98 27.15
C PHE A 270 3.47 -7.19 27.14
N SER A 271 3.99 -8.39 26.89
CA SER A 271 3.21 -9.63 26.95
C SER A 271 2.66 -9.89 28.35
N GLN A 272 3.47 -9.67 29.39
CA GLN A 272 3.05 -9.82 30.80
C GLN A 272 1.99 -8.79 31.19
N ALA A 273 2.20 -7.51 30.84
CA ALA A 273 1.24 -6.44 31.13
C ALA A 273 -0.11 -6.72 30.45
N THR A 274 -0.11 -7.16 29.20
CA THR A 274 -1.34 -7.46 28.45
C THR A 274 -2.09 -8.64 29.09
N ARG A 275 -1.39 -9.70 29.51
CA ARG A 275 -2.02 -10.82 30.23
C ARG A 275 -2.65 -10.36 31.54
N SER A 276 -1.92 -9.56 32.35
CA SER A 276 -2.44 -9.07 33.62
C SER A 276 -3.71 -8.25 33.49
N VAL A 277 -3.83 -7.44 32.42
CA VAL A 277 -5.07 -6.67 32.14
C VAL A 277 -6.21 -7.60 31.77
N LEU A 278 -5.98 -8.57 30.88
CA LEU A 278 -7.01 -9.54 30.47
C LEU A 278 -7.47 -10.41 31.64
N ASP A 279 -6.56 -10.79 32.53
CA ASP A 279 -6.87 -11.57 33.73
C ASP A 279 -7.71 -10.74 34.71
N LEU A 280 -7.40 -9.45 34.87
CA LEU A 280 -8.23 -8.52 35.67
C LEU A 280 -9.62 -8.31 35.05
N GLU A 281 -9.72 -8.15 33.73
CA GLU A 281 -11.02 -8.00 33.04
C GLU A 281 -11.90 -9.25 33.18
N ARG A 282 -11.31 -10.45 33.08
CA ARG A 282 -12.02 -11.71 33.34
C ARG A 282 -12.47 -11.81 34.79
N ALA A 283 -11.60 -11.48 35.74
CA ALA A 283 -11.95 -11.50 37.17
C ALA A 283 -13.09 -10.53 37.49
N ILE A 284 -13.14 -9.36 36.84
CA ILE A 284 -14.24 -8.40 36.98
C ILE A 284 -15.54 -8.96 36.39
N GLN A 285 -15.49 -9.57 35.20
CA GLN A 285 -16.66 -10.21 34.58
C GLN A 285 -17.21 -11.35 35.45
N ASP A 286 -16.34 -12.24 35.93
CA ASP A 286 -16.72 -13.34 36.81
C ASP A 286 -17.33 -12.85 38.13
N PHE A 287 -16.82 -11.73 38.67
CA PHE A 287 -17.38 -11.09 39.86
C PHE A 287 -18.77 -10.47 39.59
N SER A 288 -18.98 -9.84 38.42
CA SER A 288 -20.29 -9.30 38.03
C SER A 288 -21.36 -10.40 37.88
N PHE A 289 -21.01 -11.56 37.31
CA PHE A 289 -21.95 -12.70 37.21
C PHE A 289 -22.29 -13.35 38.56
N HIS A 290 -21.38 -13.27 39.55
CA HIS A 290 -21.63 -13.79 40.91
C HIS A 290 -22.57 -12.90 41.73
N VAL A 291 -22.60 -11.58 41.48
CA VAL A 291 -23.49 -10.66 42.20
C VAL A 291 -24.94 -10.79 41.71
N ASP A 292 -25.15 -11.03 40.41
CA ASP A 292 -26.48 -11.20 39.83
C ASP A 292 -27.17 -12.54 40.21
N SER A 293 -26.41 -13.52 40.69
CA SER A 293 -26.92 -14.84 41.10
C SER A 293 -27.25 -14.96 42.60
N VAL A 294 -26.92 -13.95 43.41
CA VAL A 294 -27.21 -13.91 44.86
C VAL A 294 -28.42 -13.01 45.19
N GLY A 295 -28.98 -12.31 44.20
CA GLY A 295 -30.07 -11.35 44.36
C GLY A 295 -31.49 -11.87 44.09
N VAL A 296 -31.74 -13.19 44.15
CA VAL A 296 -33.10 -13.76 44.05
C VAL A 296 -33.26 -14.85 45.11
N GLY A 297 -33.58 -14.43 46.33
CA GLY A 297 -33.91 -15.31 47.47
C GLY A 297 -34.73 -14.54 48.49
#